data_AF-A0A536ZK31-F1
#
_entry.id   AF-A0A536ZK31-F1
#
_cell.length_a   1.000
_cell.length_b   1.000
_cell.length_c   1.000
_cell.angle_alpha   90.00
_cell.angle_beta   90.00
_cell.angle_gamma   90.00
#
_symmetry.space_group_name_H-M   'P 1'
#
loop_
_entity.id
_entity.type
_entity.pdbx_description
1 polymer ?
#
loop_
_entity_poly.entity_id
_entity_poly.type
_entity_poly.pdbx_seq_one_letter_code
_entity_poly.pdbx_strand_id
1 'polypeptide(L)'
;MTPDEYCQQKAASSGSSFYYSFLFLPPERRRAITALYAFCREVDDVVDEGMDPQVSAAKLAWWRAEVANLFAGRPQHPVTRALEPHREAFGITAERLNEIIDGMEMDLRQTRYLDWAGLERYCYRVAS
;
A
#
# COMPACT_ATOMS: atom_id res chain seq x y z
N MET A 1 17.31 11.53 -2.68
CA MET A 1 16.69 10.31 -2.11
C MET A 1 16.26 9.43 -3.27
N THR A 2 16.72 8.19 -3.31
CA THR A 2 16.30 7.19 -4.29
C THR A 2 14.91 6.62 -3.94
N PRO A 3 14.20 5.99 -4.89
CA PRO A 3 12.98 5.24 -4.60
C PRO A 3 13.09 4.25 -3.44
N ASP A 4 14.19 3.49 -3.39
CA ASP A 4 14.44 2.52 -2.32
C ASP A 4 14.69 3.18 -0.96
N GLU A 5 15.48 4.27 -0.93
CA GLU A 5 15.73 5.05 0.29
C GLU A 5 14.44 5.63 0.87
N TYR A 6 13.56 6.13 -0.01
CA TYR A 6 12.24 6.62 0.38
C TYR A 6 11.41 5.51 1.02
N CYS A 7 11.31 4.34 0.38
CA CYS A 7 10.56 3.22 0.91
C CYS A 7 11.12 2.73 2.25
N GLN A 8 12.45 2.68 2.37
CA GLN A 8 13.10 2.31 3.62
C GLN A 8 12.79 3.31 4.73
N GLN A 9 12.86 4.62 4.45
CA GLN A 9 12.52 5.64 5.43
C GLN A 9 11.05 5.57 5.84
N LYS A 10 10.12 5.49 4.88
CA LYS A 10 8.69 5.37 5.16
C LYS A 10 8.38 4.14 6.02
N ALA A 11 8.96 2.99 5.66
CA ALA A 11 8.79 1.75 6.41
C ALA A 11 9.37 1.84 7.83
N ALA A 12 10.58 2.39 7.99
CA ALA A 12 11.23 2.56 9.28
C ALA A 12 10.47 3.54 10.19
N SER A 13 10.00 4.66 9.64
CA SER A 13 9.25 5.69 10.36
C SER A 13 7.87 5.22 10.83
N SER A 14 7.32 4.14 10.26
CA SER A 14 6.03 3.58 10.71
C SER A 14 6.06 3.03 12.14
N GLY A 15 7.24 2.78 12.72
CA GLY A 15 7.38 2.20 14.06
C GLY A 15 6.87 0.76 14.19
N SER A 16 6.51 0.11 13.08
CA SER A 16 5.94 -1.24 13.09
C SER A 16 6.98 -2.33 13.31
N SER A 17 6.57 -3.38 14.03
CA SER A 17 7.34 -4.62 14.18
C SER A 17 7.63 -5.31 12.83
N PHE A 18 6.78 -5.11 11.81
CA PHE A 18 6.99 -5.68 10.47
C PHE A 18 8.30 -5.23 9.84
N TYR A 19 8.65 -3.95 9.94
CA TYR A 19 9.87 -3.43 9.34
C TYR A 19 11.13 -4.19 9.82
N TYR A 20 11.19 -4.52 11.12
CA TYR A 20 12.30 -5.29 11.68
C TYR A 20 12.32 -6.74 11.20
N SER A 21 11.15 -7.34 10.93
CA SER A 21 11.09 -8.69 10.37
C SER A 21 11.71 -8.78 8.96
N PHE A 22 11.64 -7.71 8.18
CA PHE A 22 12.19 -7.69 6.81
C PHE A 22 13.72 -7.78 6.80
N LEU A 23 14.38 -7.39 7.90
CA LEU A 23 15.83 -7.44 8.04
C LEU A 23 16.40 -8.87 8.03
N PHE A 24 15.56 -9.89 8.18
CA PHE A 24 15.95 -11.30 8.09
C PHE A 24 15.86 -11.87 6.66
N LEU A 25 15.28 -11.12 5.72
CA LEU A 25 15.11 -11.58 4.34
C LEU A 25 16.38 -11.35 3.50
N PRO A 26 16.61 -12.18 2.46
CA PRO A 26 17.61 -11.90 1.43
C PRO A 26 17.42 -10.52 0.79
N PRO A 27 18.49 -9.87 0.29
CA PRO A 27 18.44 -8.48 -0.18
C PRO A 27 17.32 -8.16 -1.18
N GLU A 28 17.13 -8.99 -2.21
CA GLU A 28 16.08 -8.78 -3.23
C GLU A 28 14.67 -8.82 -2.63
N ARG A 29 14.39 -9.85 -1.80
CA ARG A 29 13.10 -10.01 -1.13
C ARG A 29 12.84 -8.88 -0.15
N ARG A 30 13.89 -8.42 0.54
CA ARG A 30 13.83 -7.29 1.46
C ARG A 30 13.44 -6.02 0.74
N ARG A 31 14.08 -5.68 -0.39
CA ARG A 31 13.71 -4.49 -1.17
C ARG A 31 12.27 -4.56 -1.66
N ALA A 32 11.85 -5.70 -2.20
CA ALA A 32 10.48 -5.90 -2.66
C ALA A 32 9.44 -5.70 -1.55
N ILE A 33 9.62 -6.35 -0.38
CA ILE A 33 8.65 -6.22 0.72
C ILE A 33 8.70 -4.83 1.37
N THR A 34 9.86 -4.18 1.43
CA THR A 34 9.97 -2.81 1.94
C THR A 34 9.23 -1.82 1.04
N ALA A 35 9.34 -1.96 -0.28
CA ALA A 35 8.57 -1.14 -1.23
C ALA A 35 7.07 -1.42 -1.14
N LEU A 36 6.65 -2.68 -1.06
CA LEU A 36 5.24 -3.06 -0.90
C LEU A 36 4.66 -2.54 0.43
N TYR A 37 5.41 -2.67 1.51
CA TYR A 37 4.98 -2.18 2.82
C TYR A 37 4.89 -0.65 2.86
N ALA A 38 5.84 0.05 2.20
CA ALA A 38 5.75 1.50 2.04
C ALA A 38 4.51 1.91 1.22
N PHE A 39 4.10 1.12 0.22
CA PHE A 39 2.84 1.33 -0.50
C PHE A 39 1.64 1.23 0.44
N CYS A 40 1.54 0.14 1.21
CA CYS A 40 0.44 -0.02 2.17
C CYS A 40 0.37 1.18 3.12
N ARG A 41 1.53 1.62 3.66
CA ARG A 41 1.57 2.78 4.57
C ARG A 41 1.15 4.09 3.92
N GLU A 42 1.59 4.36 2.69
CA GLU A 42 1.14 5.55 1.98
C GLU A 42 -0.37 5.59 1.75
N VAL A 43 -0.99 4.43 1.47
CA VAL A 43 -2.44 4.37 1.25
C VAL A 43 -3.19 4.43 2.59
N ASP A 44 -2.70 3.76 3.64
CA ASP A 44 -3.27 3.82 5.01
C ASP A 44 -3.26 5.26 5.56
N ASP A 45 -2.14 5.99 5.41
CA ASP A 45 -1.99 7.36 5.90
C ASP A 45 -3.04 8.31 5.29
N VAL A 46 -3.59 8.01 4.11
CA VAL A 46 -4.67 8.79 3.49
C VAL A 46 -5.94 8.80 4.35
N VAL A 47 -6.17 7.74 5.11
CA VAL A 47 -7.35 7.59 5.98
C VAL A 47 -6.99 7.94 7.43
N ASP A 48 -5.82 7.52 7.91
CA ASP A 48 -5.39 7.68 9.31
C ASP A 48 -5.15 9.13 9.72
N GLU A 49 -4.72 10.01 8.80
CA GLU A 49 -4.44 11.42 9.10
C GLU A 49 -5.71 12.26 9.42
N GLY A 50 -6.91 11.67 9.38
CA GLY A 50 -8.15 12.32 9.79
C GLY A 50 -8.53 13.51 8.90
N MET A 51 -8.14 13.47 7.63
CA MET A 51 -8.45 14.49 6.64
C MET A 51 -9.94 14.56 6.32
N ASP A 52 -10.34 15.65 5.66
CA ASP A 52 -11.68 15.76 5.08
C ASP A 52 -11.97 14.55 4.15
N PRO A 53 -13.13 13.88 4.26
CA PRO A 53 -13.44 12.68 3.48
C PRO A 53 -13.31 12.86 1.96
N GLN A 54 -13.58 14.07 1.43
CA GLN A 54 -13.45 14.35 0.00
C GLN A 54 -11.97 14.42 -0.42
N VAL A 55 -11.11 14.95 0.46
CA VAL A 55 -9.66 14.97 0.26
C VAL A 55 -9.09 13.55 0.28
N SER A 56 -9.48 12.74 1.26
CA SER A 56 -9.07 11.33 1.32
C SER A 56 -9.53 10.56 0.08
N ALA A 57 -10.79 10.73 -0.34
CA ALA A 57 -11.30 10.09 -1.56
C ALA A 57 -10.52 10.51 -2.82
N ALA A 58 -10.19 11.80 -2.96
CA ALA A 58 -9.38 12.29 -4.08
C ALA A 58 -7.95 11.71 -4.08
N LYS A 59 -7.32 11.59 -2.90
CA LYS A 59 -6.01 10.95 -2.74
C LYS A 59 -6.05 9.46 -3.08
N LEU A 60 -7.07 8.72 -2.64
CA LEU A 60 -7.23 7.30 -3.02
C LEU A 60 -7.46 7.14 -4.53
N ALA A 61 -8.25 8.02 -5.15
CA ALA A 61 -8.43 8.04 -6.60
C ALA A 61 -7.10 8.30 -7.35
N TRP A 62 -6.27 9.19 -6.83
CA TRP A 62 -4.92 9.40 -7.36
C TRP A 62 -4.05 8.14 -7.23
N TRP A 63 -4.10 7.44 -6.10
CA TRP A 63 -3.39 6.16 -5.92
C TRP A 63 -3.85 5.09 -6.91
N ARG A 64 -5.14 5.02 -7.25
CA ARG A 64 -5.62 4.11 -8.30
C ARG A 64 -5.04 4.46 -9.66
N ALA A 65 -5.01 5.74 -10.02
CA ALA A 65 -4.38 6.20 -11.25
C ALA A 65 -2.88 5.89 -11.26
N GLU A 66 -2.22 5.97 -10.11
CA GLU A 66 -0.80 5.67 -9.97
C GLU A 66 -0.50 4.17 -10.06
N VAL A 67 -1.38 3.30 -9.55
CA VAL A 67 -1.34 1.86 -9.83
C VAL A 67 -1.48 1.62 -11.34
N ALA A 68 -2.40 2.29 -12.03
CA ALA A 68 -2.50 2.16 -13.48
C ALA A 68 -1.22 2.63 -14.21
N ASN A 69 -0.56 3.69 -13.74
CA ASN A 69 0.71 4.18 -14.27
C ASN A 69 1.86 3.18 -14.08
N LEU A 70 1.96 2.56 -12.90
CA LEU A 70 2.90 1.47 -12.62
C LEU A 70 2.71 0.33 -13.61
N PHE A 71 1.45 -0.03 -13.92
CA PHE A 71 1.15 -1.11 -14.85
C PHE A 71 1.28 -0.74 -16.32
N ALA A 72 1.41 0.55 -16.62
CA ALA A 72 1.75 1.09 -17.93
C ALA A 72 3.26 1.38 -18.10
N GLY A 73 4.11 1.02 -17.13
CA GLY A 73 5.57 1.26 -17.19
C GLY A 73 5.96 2.73 -17.07
N ARG A 74 5.13 3.54 -16.43
CA ARG A 74 5.36 4.98 -16.20
C ARG A 74 5.08 5.42 -14.75
N PRO A 75 5.56 4.68 -13.73
CA PRO A 75 5.33 5.05 -12.33
C PRO A 75 5.95 6.42 -12.01
N GLN A 76 5.22 7.25 -11.27
CA GLN A 76 5.64 8.60 -10.87
C GLN A 76 6.07 8.63 -9.41
N HIS A 77 5.38 7.90 -8.54
CA HIS A 77 5.66 7.90 -7.11
C HIS A 77 6.93 7.11 -6.79
N PRO A 78 7.77 7.54 -5.81
CA PRO A 78 8.94 6.77 -5.39
C PRO A 78 8.61 5.31 -5.04
N VAL A 79 7.48 5.07 -4.37
CA VAL A 79 7.06 3.72 -3.98
C VAL A 79 6.74 2.83 -5.18
N THR A 80 5.97 3.33 -6.16
CA THR A 80 5.65 2.55 -7.36
C THR A 80 6.87 2.33 -8.25
N ARG A 81 7.80 3.30 -8.29
CA ARG A 81 9.10 3.14 -8.95
C ARG A 81 9.96 2.06 -8.30
N ALA A 82 9.94 1.95 -6.97
CA ALA A 82 10.64 0.88 -6.25
C ALA A 82 9.96 -0.49 -6.41
N LEU A 83 8.63 -0.52 -6.58
CA LEU A 83 7.87 -1.76 -6.82
C LEU A 83 8.04 -2.32 -8.24
N GLU A 84 8.19 -1.45 -9.24
CA GLU A 84 8.29 -1.82 -10.66
C GLU A 84 9.25 -3.00 -10.95
N PRO A 85 10.52 -3.00 -10.52
CA PRO A 85 11.46 -4.10 -10.83
C PRO A 85 11.09 -5.44 -10.16
N HIS A 86 10.20 -5.43 -9.16
CA HIS A 86 9.84 -6.59 -8.35
C HIS A 86 8.52 -7.25 -8.77
N ARG A 87 7.78 -6.59 -9.66
CA ARG A 87 6.41 -6.98 -9.99
C ARG A 87 6.25 -8.39 -10.52
N GLU A 88 7.00 -8.72 -11.58
CA GLU A 88 6.90 -10.03 -12.23
C GLU A 88 7.47 -11.13 -11.34
N ALA A 89 8.63 -10.88 -10.74
CA ALA A 89 9.35 -11.84 -9.91
C ALA A 89 8.55 -12.28 -8.66
N PHE A 90 7.71 -11.39 -8.11
CA PHE A 90 6.94 -11.65 -6.89
C PHE A 90 5.42 -11.65 -7.10
N GLY A 91 4.94 -11.64 -8.35
CA GLY A 91 3.51 -11.76 -8.65
C GLY A 91 2.66 -10.59 -8.13
N ILE A 92 3.20 -9.38 -8.13
CA ILE A 92 2.48 -8.18 -7.70
C ILE A 92 1.59 -7.73 -8.85
N THR A 93 0.26 -7.81 -8.65
CA THR A 93 -0.76 -7.51 -9.66
C THR A 93 -1.51 -6.21 -9.36
N ALA A 94 -2.07 -5.59 -10.39
CA ALA A 94 -2.82 -4.35 -10.26
C ALA A 94 -4.09 -4.60 -9.43
N GLU A 95 -4.70 -5.76 -9.61
CA GLU A 95 -5.84 -6.21 -8.83
C GLU A 95 -5.54 -6.20 -7.33
N ARG A 96 -4.46 -6.85 -6.88
CA ARG A 96 -4.08 -6.90 -5.47
C ARG A 96 -3.76 -5.53 -4.88
N LEU A 97 -3.07 -4.66 -5.64
CA LEU A 97 -2.82 -3.29 -5.18
C LEU A 97 -4.11 -2.47 -5.09
N ASN A 98 -5.07 -2.68 -6.00
CA ASN A 98 -6.37 -2.03 -5.94
C ASN A 98 -7.25 -2.57 -4.80
N GLU A 99 -7.13 -3.85 -4.43
CA GLU A 99 -7.83 -4.42 -3.26
C GLU A 99 -7.40 -3.74 -1.95
N ILE A 100 -6.13 -3.36 -1.82
CA ILE A 100 -5.64 -2.58 -0.67
C ILE A 100 -6.32 -1.19 -0.64
N ILE A 101 -6.39 -0.51 -1.79
CA ILE A 101 -7.08 0.79 -1.91
C ILE A 101 -8.57 0.65 -1.61
N ASP A 102 -9.21 -0.43 -2.08
CA ASP A 102 -10.60 -0.74 -1.75
C ASP A 102 -10.81 -0.90 -0.24
N GLY A 103 -9.84 -1.50 0.47
CA GLY A 103 -9.84 -1.61 1.92
C GLY A 103 -9.85 -0.23 2.60
N MET A 104 -9.02 0.70 2.13
CA MET A 104 -8.98 2.06 2.66
C MET A 104 -10.24 2.88 2.33
N GLU A 105 -10.83 2.67 1.15
CA GLU A 105 -12.13 3.26 0.83
C GLU A 105 -13.27 2.73 1.72
N MET A 106 -13.17 1.48 2.20
CA MET A 106 -14.14 0.94 3.17
C MET A 106 -14.09 1.73 4.47
N ASP A 107 -12.90 2.03 4.98
CA ASP A 107 -12.72 2.78 6.23
C ASP A 107 -13.24 4.22 6.16
N LEU A 108 -13.26 4.84 4.98
CA LEU A 108 -13.90 6.15 4.78
C LEU A 108 -15.43 6.12 4.88
N ARG A 109 -16.06 4.96 4.62
CA ARG A 109 -17.52 4.84 4.49
C ARG A 109 -18.19 4.20 5.69
N GLN A 110 -17.48 3.33 6.41
CA GLN A 110 -18.08 2.54 7.47
C GLN A 110 -17.11 2.35 8.64
N THR A 111 -17.65 2.49 9.85
CA THR A 111 -16.89 2.27 11.10
C THR A 111 -17.34 1.01 11.83
N ARG A 112 -18.36 0.30 11.32
CA ARG A 112 -18.92 -0.92 11.91
C ARG A 112 -19.45 -1.85 10.84
N TYR A 113 -19.27 -3.16 11.06
CA TYR A 113 -19.78 -4.24 10.21
C TYR A 113 -20.97 -4.93 10.91
N LEU A 114 -22.03 -5.20 10.17
CA LEU A 114 -23.28 -5.77 10.72
C LEU A 114 -23.23 -7.29 10.88
N ASP A 115 -22.37 -7.96 10.11
CA ASP A 115 -22.25 -9.41 10.08
C ASP A 115 -20.80 -9.86 9.88
N TRP A 116 -20.59 -11.16 10.04
CA TRP A 116 -19.29 -11.79 9.86
C TRP A 116 -18.77 -11.65 8.42
N ALA A 117 -19.64 -11.80 7.42
CA ALA A 117 -19.24 -11.74 6.02
C ALA A 117 -18.69 -10.36 5.62
N GLY A 118 -19.27 -9.28 6.15
CA GLY A 118 -18.76 -7.92 6.00
C GLY A 118 -17.40 -7.73 6.67
N LEU A 119 -17.26 -8.22 7.91
CA LEU A 119 -15.99 -8.16 8.65
C LEU A 119 -14.88 -8.96 7.96
N GLU A 120 -15.18 -10.18 7.52
CA GLU A 120 -14.24 -11.06 6.81
C GLU A 120 -13.73 -10.41 5.52
N ARG A 121 -14.64 -9.81 4.73
CA ARG A 121 -14.25 -9.07 3.51
C ARG A 121 -13.34 -7.90 3.82
N TYR A 122 -13.60 -7.19 4.92
CA TYR A 122 -12.73 -6.10 5.36
C TYR A 122 -11.34 -6.62 5.72
N CYS A 123 -11.26 -7.61 6.61
CA CYS A 123 -10.00 -8.24 7.00
C CYS A 123 -9.20 -8.80 5.82
N TYR A 124 -9.87 -9.35 4.81
CA TYR A 124 -9.22 -9.80 3.59
C TYR A 124 -8.51 -8.63 2.88
N ARG A 125 -9.17 -7.48 2.73
CA ARG A 125 -8.63 -6.33 2.00
C ARG A 125 -7.53 -5.58 2.74
N VAL A 126 -7.58 -5.56 4.08
CA VAL A 126 -6.64 -4.77 4.89
C VAL A 126 -5.53 -5.58 5.54
N ALA A 127 -5.61 -6.92 5.56
CA ALA A 127 -4.67 -7.72 6.35
C ALA A 127 -4.28 -9.10 5.79
N SER A 128 -4.98 -9.67 4.80
CA SER A 128 -4.76 -11.06 4.33
C SER A 128 -4.02 -11.12 2.99
#